data_AF-R7BM07-F1
#
_entry.id   AF-R7BM07-F1
#
_cell.length_a   1.000
_cell.length_b   1.000
_cell.length_c   1.000
_cell.angle_alpha   90.00
_cell.angle_beta   90.00
_cell.angle_gamma   90.00
#
_symmetry.space_group_name_H-M   'P 1'
#
loop_
_entity.id
_entity.type
_entity.pdbx_description
1 polymer ?
#
loop_
_entity_poly.entity_id
_entity_poly.type
_entity_poly.pdbx_seq_one_letter_code
_entity_poly.pdbx_strand_id
1 'polypeptide(L)'
;MGFIVFFLIWYFAYARNNPKLFDKIRRHKVMIGIIIAGLVFSNTSSTLLGLSVILATIGLPIYIIFKAIKGIAGGEKQEAKEARRARDEAIPRSEQLPNAVPKRIRIVEKFNNKYNLNLTSSQIQTIVDASYISTDWEYLILSMQKEYQTIHQWFKAPIGGWLRVYLKVFNVQTVSSDMAQQKRICLDSFDQIFRSIDLSDYNTPAWDISHVNNTYMTNFDDISFMIAYRFLESNGHKYNLGEVEILKTDDELSKLRKKYDEEAQGMPGI
;
A
#
# COMPACT_ATOMS: atom_id res chain seq x y z
N MET A 1 -50.12 -10.70 -16.61
CA MET A 1 -49.61 -10.73 -18.00
C MET A 1 -48.40 -9.82 -18.24
N GLY A 2 -48.44 -8.51 -17.89
CA GLY A 2 -47.33 -7.58 -18.18
C GLY A 2 -45.95 -7.96 -17.64
N PHE A 3 -45.86 -8.52 -16.42
CA PHE A 3 -44.57 -8.94 -15.83
C PHE A 3 -43.91 -10.12 -16.55
N ILE A 4 -44.69 -11.03 -17.14
CA ILE A 4 -44.15 -12.17 -17.89
C ILE A 4 -43.50 -11.67 -19.19
N VAL A 5 -44.14 -10.71 -19.85
CA VAL A 5 -43.62 -10.07 -21.06
C VAL A 5 -42.34 -9.28 -20.74
N PHE A 6 -42.31 -8.54 -19.63
CA PHE A 6 -41.11 -7.82 -19.18
C PHE A 6 -39.94 -8.77 -18.85
N PHE A 7 -40.22 -9.91 -18.20
CA PHE A 7 -39.21 -10.91 -17.87
C PHE A 7 -38.65 -11.60 -19.11
N LEU A 8 -39.49 -11.86 -20.12
CA LEU A 8 -39.06 -12.42 -21.41
C LEU A 8 -38.18 -11.43 -22.19
N ILE A 9 -38.55 -10.16 -22.23
CA ILE A 9 -37.76 -9.10 -22.87
C ILE A 9 -36.41 -8.95 -22.16
N TRP A 10 -36.39 -8.89 -20.83
CA TRP A 10 -35.16 -8.81 -20.04
C TRP A 10 -34.28 -10.07 -20.20
N TYR A 11 -34.87 -11.25 -20.24
CA TYR A 11 -34.16 -12.51 -20.45
C TYR A 11 -33.48 -12.57 -21.83
N PHE A 12 -34.20 -12.19 -22.88
CA PHE A 12 -33.66 -12.18 -24.25
C PHE A 12 -32.67 -11.04 -24.49
N ALA A 13 -32.90 -9.85 -23.93
CA ALA A 13 -32.04 -8.68 -24.15
C ALA A 13 -30.78 -8.66 -23.27
N TYR A 14 -30.85 -9.11 -22.02
CA TYR A 14 -29.80 -8.86 -21.02
C TYR A 14 -29.12 -10.12 -20.47
N ALA A 15 -29.88 -11.19 -20.23
CA ALA A 15 -29.34 -12.42 -19.63
C ALA A 15 -28.57 -13.30 -20.62
N ARG A 16 -28.93 -13.27 -21.92
CA ARG A 16 -28.27 -14.04 -22.98
C ARG A 16 -26.86 -13.54 -23.31
N ASN A 17 -26.60 -12.25 -23.16
CA ASN A 17 -25.31 -11.62 -23.48
C ASN A 17 -24.30 -11.64 -22.30
N ASN A 18 -24.66 -12.18 -21.13
CA ASN A 18 -23.79 -12.26 -19.96
C ASN A 18 -23.55 -13.73 -19.54
N PRO A 19 -22.36 -14.32 -19.82
CA PRO A 19 -22.13 -15.75 -19.64
C PRO A 19 -22.21 -16.22 -18.18
N LYS A 20 -21.75 -15.40 -17.22
CA LYS A 20 -21.84 -15.70 -15.77
C LYS A 20 -23.28 -15.75 -15.25
N LEU A 21 -24.18 -14.94 -15.83
CA LEU A 21 -25.60 -14.89 -15.47
C LEU A 21 -26.36 -16.06 -16.10
N PHE A 22 -26.04 -16.41 -17.35
CA PHE A 22 -26.66 -17.52 -18.06
C PHE A 22 -26.43 -18.87 -17.35
N ASP A 23 -25.22 -19.15 -16.88
CA ASP A 23 -24.91 -20.40 -16.16
C ASP A 23 -25.59 -20.51 -14.79
N LYS A 24 -25.87 -19.37 -14.16
CA LYS A 24 -26.58 -19.33 -12.88
C LYS A 24 -28.09 -19.56 -13.08
N ILE A 25 -28.67 -18.97 -14.13
CA ILE A 25 -30.06 -19.17 -14.52
C ILE A 25 -30.28 -20.61 -15.02
N ARG A 26 -29.34 -21.17 -15.79
CA ARG A 26 -29.40 -22.56 -16.27
C ARG A 26 -29.49 -23.58 -15.15
N ARG A 27 -28.71 -23.38 -14.08
CA ARG A 27 -28.73 -24.26 -12.89
C ARG A 27 -30.04 -24.24 -12.11
N HIS A 28 -30.83 -23.18 -12.22
CA HIS A 28 -32.07 -23.02 -11.44
C HIS A 28 -33.34 -23.00 -12.32
N LYS A 29 -33.25 -23.52 -13.56
CA LYS A 29 -34.36 -23.55 -14.54
C LYS A 29 -35.65 -24.16 -13.98
N VAL A 30 -35.54 -25.21 -13.16
CA VAL A 30 -36.68 -25.89 -12.52
C VAL A 30 -37.38 -24.96 -11.53
N MET A 31 -36.62 -24.24 -10.69
CA MET A 31 -37.17 -23.33 -9.69
C MET A 31 -37.85 -22.12 -10.33
N ILE A 32 -37.28 -21.60 -11.42
CA ILE A 32 -37.86 -20.51 -12.21
C ILE A 32 -39.16 -20.96 -12.89
N GLY A 33 -39.20 -22.19 -13.41
CA GLY A 33 -40.41 -22.79 -13.97
C GLY A 33 -41.54 -22.91 -12.96
N ILE A 34 -41.24 -23.29 -11.70
CA ILE A 34 -42.21 -23.36 -10.61
C ILE A 34 -42.76 -21.97 -10.25
N ILE A 35 -41.91 -20.94 -10.25
CA ILE A 35 -42.33 -19.55 -9.97
C ILE A 35 -43.25 -19.03 -11.07
N ILE A 36 -42.94 -19.30 -12.35
CA ILE A 36 -43.79 -18.92 -13.49
C ILE A 36 -45.11 -19.69 -13.44
N ALA A 37 -45.09 -20.99 -13.17
CA ALA A 37 -46.30 -21.79 -13.01
C ALA A 37 -47.18 -21.26 -11.87
N GLY A 38 -46.60 -20.87 -10.73
CA GLY A 38 -47.29 -20.24 -9.61
C GLY A 38 -47.89 -18.86 -9.96
N LEU A 39 -47.18 -18.05 -10.75
CA LEU A 39 -47.66 -16.75 -11.24
C LEU A 39 -48.78 -16.87 -12.28
N VAL A 40 -48.84 -17.97 -13.04
CA VAL A 40 -49.93 -18.26 -13.96
C VAL A 40 -51.14 -18.78 -13.20
N PHE A 41 -50.95 -19.67 -12.23
CA PHE A 41 -52.02 -20.20 -11.35
C PHE A 41 -52.64 -19.13 -10.43
N SER A 42 -51.90 -18.09 -10.05
CA SER A 42 -52.42 -17.02 -9.20
C SER A 42 -53.32 -16.00 -9.92
N ASN A 43 -53.38 -16.02 -11.26
CA ASN A 43 -54.32 -15.20 -12.03
C ASN A 43 -55.74 -15.81 -12.13
N THR A 44 -55.94 -17.02 -11.63
CA THR A 44 -57.24 -17.74 -11.71
C THR A 44 -58.01 -17.84 -10.40
N SER A 45 -57.43 -17.48 -9.25
CA SER A 45 -58.15 -17.52 -7.97
C SER A 45 -58.28 -16.14 -7.35
N SER A 46 -59.48 -15.56 -7.52
CA SER A 46 -59.92 -14.42 -6.74
C SER A 46 -60.07 -14.84 -5.28
N THR A 47 -59.44 -14.08 -4.39
CA THR A 47 -59.56 -14.04 -2.92
C THR A 47 -58.55 -14.84 -2.07
N LEU A 48 -57.99 -14.10 -1.09
CA LEU A 48 -57.23 -14.49 0.10
C LEU A 48 -55.80 -15.05 -0.01
N LEU A 49 -55.29 -15.40 -1.18
CA LEU A 49 -53.84 -15.72 -1.37
C LEU A 49 -53.01 -14.58 -2.00
N GLY A 50 -53.62 -13.42 -2.29
CA GLY A 50 -52.93 -12.28 -2.92
C GLY A 50 -51.90 -11.60 -2.01
N LEU A 51 -52.14 -11.53 -0.71
CA LEU A 51 -51.27 -10.82 0.24
C LEU A 51 -49.98 -11.59 0.57
N SER A 52 -50.02 -12.92 0.65
CA SER A 52 -48.83 -13.75 0.87
C SER A 52 -47.93 -13.80 -0.37
N VAL A 53 -48.53 -13.77 -1.57
CA VAL A 53 -47.81 -13.72 -2.84
C VAL A 53 -47.18 -12.33 -3.07
N ILE A 54 -47.80 -11.22 -2.66
CA ILE A 54 -47.18 -9.89 -2.75
C ILE A 54 -45.95 -9.77 -1.81
N LEU A 55 -46.05 -10.28 -0.58
CA LEU A 55 -44.93 -10.33 0.36
C LEU A 55 -43.79 -11.26 -0.13
N ALA A 56 -44.12 -12.39 -0.75
CA ALA A 56 -43.13 -13.29 -1.34
C ALA A 56 -42.52 -12.74 -2.65
N THR A 57 -43.31 -12.07 -3.50
CA THR A 57 -42.83 -11.54 -4.79
C THR A 57 -42.04 -10.25 -4.66
N ILE A 58 -42.20 -9.48 -3.59
CA ILE A 58 -41.39 -8.27 -3.31
C ILE A 58 -40.27 -8.59 -2.30
N GLY A 59 -40.54 -9.38 -1.27
CA GLY A 59 -39.55 -9.72 -0.24
C GLY A 59 -38.41 -10.61 -0.76
N LEU A 60 -38.69 -11.55 -1.66
CA LEU A 60 -37.67 -12.48 -2.17
C LEU A 60 -36.66 -11.80 -3.11
N PRO A 61 -37.06 -10.92 -4.06
CA PRO A 61 -36.09 -10.12 -4.82
C PRO A 61 -35.27 -9.17 -3.94
N ILE A 62 -35.90 -8.50 -2.96
CA ILE A 62 -35.19 -7.61 -2.04
C ILE A 62 -34.18 -8.41 -1.20
N TYR A 63 -34.55 -9.60 -0.72
CA TYR A 63 -33.65 -10.49 0.01
C TYR A 63 -32.49 -10.99 -0.86
N ILE A 64 -32.74 -11.34 -2.12
CA ILE A 64 -31.70 -11.76 -3.07
C ILE A 64 -30.75 -10.60 -3.39
N ILE A 65 -31.26 -9.39 -3.62
CA ILE A 65 -30.46 -8.19 -3.85
C ILE A 65 -29.65 -7.84 -2.60
N PHE A 66 -30.26 -7.88 -1.41
CA PHE A 66 -29.57 -7.66 -0.15
C PHE A 66 -28.46 -8.70 0.08
N LYS A 67 -28.72 -9.98 -0.21
CA LYS A 67 -27.72 -11.06 -0.10
C LYS A 67 -26.61 -10.92 -1.15
N ALA A 68 -26.93 -10.43 -2.35
CA ALA A 68 -25.94 -10.15 -3.39
C ALA A 68 -25.05 -8.95 -3.01
N ILE A 69 -25.61 -7.85 -2.52
CA ILE A 69 -24.87 -6.68 -2.04
C ILE A 69 -24.01 -7.06 -0.82
N LYS A 70 -24.57 -7.82 0.13
CA LYS A 70 -23.83 -8.31 1.31
C LYS A 70 -22.73 -9.32 0.93
N GLY A 71 -22.95 -10.10 -0.13
CA GLY A 71 -21.95 -11.01 -0.69
C GLY A 71 -20.80 -10.30 -1.42
N ILE A 72 -21.09 -9.18 -2.09
CA ILE A 72 -20.07 -8.32 -2.72
C ILE A 72 -19.26 -7.58 -1.64
N ALA A 73 -19.91 -7.00 -0.63
CA ALA A 73 -19.24 -6.35 0.49
C ALA A 73 -18.46 -7.31 1.42
N GLY A 74 -18.82 -8.61 1.42
CA GLY A 74 -18.11 -9.66 2.15
C GLY A 74 -16.96 -10.28 1.37
N GLY A 75 -16.98 -10.19 0.03
CA GLY A 75 -15.98 -10.78 -0.87
C GLY A 75 -14.59 -10.22 -0.65
N GLU A 76 -14.43 -8.90 -0.59
CA GLU A 76 -13.14 -8.25 -0.33
C GLU A 76 -12.54 -8.67 1.03
N LYS A 77 -13.38 -8.77 2.07
CA LYS A 77 -12.92 -9.20 3.39
C LYS A 77 -12.48 -10.67 3.41
N GLN A 78 -13.09 -11.51 2.58
CA GLN A 78 -12.76 -12.92 2.48
C GLN A 78 -11.50 -13.14 1.63
N GLU A 79 -11.37 -12.45 0.50
CA GLU A 79 -10.17 -12.44 -0.34
C GLU A 79 -8.95 -11.91 0.43
N ALA A 80 -9.09 -10.82 1.17
CA ALA A 80 -8.00 -10.29 2.01
C ALA A 80 -7.58 -11.29 3.10
N LYS A 81 -8.54 -12.03 3.68
CA LYS A 81 -8.27 -13.03 4.71
C LYS A 81 -7.60 -14.28 4.13
N GLU A 82 -7.99 -14.70 2.93
CA GLU A 82 -7.36 -15.82 2.20
C GLU A 82 -5.93 -15.46 1.76
N ALA A 83 -5.72 -14.26 1.21
CA ALA A 83 -4.39 -13.76 0.86
C ALA A 83 -3.45 -13.71 2.09
N ARG A 84 -3.97 -13.29 3.24
CA ARG A 84 -3.20 -13.26 4.49
C ARG A 84 -2.83 -14.66 4.98
N ARG A 85 -3.76 -15.62 4.93
CA ARG A 85 -3.48 -17.02 5.30
C ARG A 85 -2.41 -17.66 4.42
N ALA A 86 -2.52 -17.47 3.09
CA ALA A 86 -1.54 -18.02 2.15
C ALA A 86 -0.13 -17.44 2.40
N ARG A 87 -0.06 -16.17 2.79
CA ARG A 87 1.19 -15.52 3.21
C ARG A 87 1.71 -16.06 4.54
N ASP A 88 0.85 -16.23 5.53
CA ASP A 88 1.23 -16.77 6.84
C ASP A 88 1.82 -18.19 6.68
N GLU A 89 1.26 -19.00 5.79
CA GLU A 89 1.79 -20.33 5.46
C GLU A 89 3.17 -20.26 4.74
N ALA A 90 3.42 -19.22 3.96
CA ALA A 90 4.70 -19.01 3.27
C ALA A 90 5.82 -18.47 4.18
N ILE A 91 5.48 -17.78 5.29
CA ILE A 91 6.46 -17.21 6.22
C ILE A 91 6.79 -18.23 7.32
N PRO A 92 8.08 -18.52 7.60
CA PRO A 92 8.47 -19.40 8.70
C PRO A 92 7.83 -18.97 10.03
N ARG A 93 7.28 -19.92 10.82
CA ARG A 93 6.63 -19.63 12.11
C ARG A 93 7.48 -18.79 13.07
N SER A 94 8.80 -18.93 13.02
CA SER A 94 9.75 -18.13 13.83
C SER A 94 9.80 -16.65 13.44
N GLU A 95 9.45 -16.33 12.20
CA GLU A 95 9.40 -14.96 11.68
C GLU A 95 8.01 -14.33 11.82
N GLN A 96 6.95 -15.10 12.06
CA GLN A 96 5.58 -14.58 12.20
C GLN A 96 5.40 -13.69 13.43
N LEU A 97 4.54 -12.66 13.32
CA LEU A 97 4.24 -11.79 14.45
C LEU A 97 3.41 -12.50 15.51
N PRO A 98 3.67 -12.26 16.80
CA PRO A 98 2.80 -12.72 17.87
C PRO A 98 1.38 -12.18 17.70
N ASN A 99 0.36 -12.99 17.93
CA ASN A 99 -1.04 -12.54 17.87
C ASN A 99 -1.40 -11.55 18.98
N ALA A 100 -0.67 -11.58 20.10
CA ALA A 100 -0.94 -10.74 21.25
C ALA A 100 -0.47 -9.29 21.02
N VAL A 101 -1.40 -8.33 21.11
CA VAL A 101 -1.15 -6.88 20.98
C VAL A 101 0.02 -6.40 21.86
N PRO A 102 0.11 -6.75 23.16
CA PRO A 102 1.21 -6.27 23.99
C PRO A 102 2.59 -6.76 23.53
N LYS A 103 2.66 -7.92 22.88
CA LYS A 103 3.92 -8.44 22.34
C LYS A 103 4.35 -7.65 21.09
N ARG A 104 3.40 -7.30 20.20
CA ARG A 104 3.67 -6.46 19.02
C ARG A 104 4.11 -5.06 19.44
N ILE A 105 3.45 -4.47 20.43
CA ILE A 105 3.86 -3.17 21.01
C ILE A 105 5.32 -3.21 21.47
N ARG A 106 5.71 -4.22 22.26
CA ARG A 106 7.10 -4.38 22.72
C ARG A 106 8.12 -4.49 21.58
N ILE A 107 7.75 -5.11 20.46
CA ILE A 107 8.63 -5.19 19.28
C ILE A 107 8.89 -3.78 18.74
N VAL A 108 7.83 -3.01 18.53
CA VAL A 108 7.92 -1.63 18.01
C VAL A 108 8.63 -0.72 19.01
N GLU A 109 8.33 -0.80 20.30
CA GLU A 109 9.00 -0.02 21.36
C GLU A 109 10.50 -0.32 21.43
N LYS A 110 10.89 -1.60 21.43
CA LYS A 110 12.31 -1.98 21.45
C LYS A 110 13.03 -1.43 20.23
N PHE A 111 12.40 -1.50 19.06
CA PHE A 111 12.99 -1.00 17.82
C PHE A 111 13.06 0.54 17.80
N ASN A 112 11.99 1.21 18.25
CA ASN A 112 11.90 2.66 18.40
C ASN A 112 13.05 3.19 19.27
N ASN A 113 13.30 2.55 20.41
CA ASN A 113 14.37 2.92 21.33
C ASN A 113 15.77 2.59 20.78
N LYS A 114 15.92 1.47 20.06
CA LYS A 114 17.21 1.07 19.49
C LYS A 114 17.69 2.03 18.39
N TYR A 115 16.76 2.52 17.56
CA TYR A 115 17.09 3.31 16.38
C TYR A 115 16.59 4.76 16.45
N ASN A 116 16.09 5.20 17.61
CA ASN A 116 15.58 6.55 17.85
C ASN A 116 14.61 7.00 16.76
N LEU A 117 13.49 6.26 16.61
CA LEU A 117 12.42 6.62 15.67
C LEU A 117 11.52 7.74 16.21
N ASN A 118 11.61 8.08 17.51
CA ASN A 118 10.80 9.13 18.14
C ASN A 118 9.28 8.92 18.02
N LEU A 119 8.84 7.65 18.03
CA LEU A 119 7.43 7.30 18.05
C LEU A 119 6.87 7.44 19.47
N THR A 120 5.73 8.12 19.57
CA THR A 120 4.93 8.19 20.80
C THR A 120 4.15 6.90 21.03
N SER A 121 3.72 6.64 22.26
CA SER A 121 2.93 5.45 22.60
C SER A 121 1.64 5.33 21.78
N SER A 122 0.98 6.45 21.46
CA SER A 122 -0.24 6.45 20.64
C SER A 122 0.03 6.10 19.18
N GLN A 123 1.14 6.57 18.61
CA GLN A 123 1.57 6.19 17.26
C GLN A 123 1.97 4.71 17.21
N ILE A 124 2.69 4.21 18.22
CA ILE A 124 3.02 2.78 18.33
C ILE A 124 1.76 1.94 18.36
N GLN A 125 0.77 2.32 19.18
CA GLN A 125 -0.53 1.65 19.22
C GLN A 125 -1.20 1.66 17.85
N THR A 126 -1.19 2.80 17.15
CA THR A 126 -1.77 2.93 15.80
C THR A 126 -1.09 2.00 14.80
N ILE A 127 0.25 1.89 14.79
CA ILE A 127 1.00 0.96 13.93
C ILE A 127 0.60 -0.49 14.22
N VAL A 128 0.51 -0.84 15.51
CA VAL A 128 0.15 -2.20 15.93
C VAL A 128 -1.29 -2.53 15.53
N ASP A 129 -2.24 -1.63 15.74
CA ASP A 129 -3.63 -1.85 15.35
C ASP A 129 -3.77 -1.97 13.83
N ALA A 130 -3.05 -1.12 13.08
CA ALA A 130 -3.01 -1.17 11.63
C ALA A 130 -2.43 -2.50 11.09
N SER A 131 -1.50 -3.13 11.82
CA SER A 131 -0.94 -4.44 11.44
C SER A 131 -1.97 -5.59 11.46
N TYR A 132 -3.12 -5.41 12.12
CA TYR A 132 -4.19 -6.40 12.09
C TYR A 132 -5.08 -6.30 10.86
N ILE A 133 -5.01 -5.18 10.12
CA ILE A 133 -5.88 -4.90 8.97
C ILE A 133 -5.12 -4.67 7.66
N SER A 134 -3.82 -4.36 7.73
CA SER A 134 -2.97 -4.07 6.58
C SER A 134 -1.73 -4.96 6.56
N THR A 135 -1.50 -5.60 5.42
CA THR A 135 -0.34 -6.46 5.16
C THR A 135 0.99 -5.69 5.15
N ASP A 136 0.94 -4.40 4.79
CA ASP A 136 2.13 -3.53 4.72
C ASP A 136 2.58 -3.11 6.11
N TRP A 137 1.63 -2.74 6.98
CA TRP A 137 1.90 -2.47 8.40
C TRP A 137 2.38 -3.73 9.12
N GLU A 138 1.79 -4.89 8.82
CA GLU A 138 2.28 -6.18 9.31
C GLU A 138 3.72 -6.46 8.86
N TYR A 139 4.04 -6.21 7.59
CA TYR A 139 5.41 -6.36 7.08
C TYR A 139 6.41 -5.42 7.76
N LEU A 140 5.98 -4.20 8.06
CA LEU A 140 6.79 -3.23 8.78
C LEU A 140 7.20 -3.79 10.15
N ILE A 141 6.25 -4.24 10.97
CA ILE A 141 6.54 -4.79 12.30
C ILE A 141 7.36 -6.08 12.19
N LEU A 142 7.03 -6.97 11.24
CA LEU A 142 7.82 -8.19 10.98
C LEU A 142 9.30 -7.86 10.77
N SER A 143 9.57 -6.82 9.99
CA SER A 143 10.94 -6.39 9.74
C SER A 143 11.60 -5.76 10.96
N MET A 144 10.85 -5.16 11.89
CA MET A 144 11.40 -4.63 13.16
C MET A 144 11.79 -5.73 14.14
N GLN A 145 11.27 -6.95 13.98
CA GLN A 145 11.70 -8.11 14.78
C GLN A 145 13.09 -8.61 14.38
N LYS A 146 13.57 -8.27 13.18
CA LYS A 146 14.88 -8.67 12.67
C LYS A 146 15.99 -7.81 13.26
N GLU A 147 17.17 -8.40 13.40
CA GLU A 147 18.36 -7.68 13.82
C GLU A 147 19.13 -7.17 12.59
N TYR A 148 19.42 -5.87 12.57
CA TYR A 148 20.24 -5.25 11.54
C TYR A 148 21.53 -4.73 12.15
N GLN A 149 22.62 -4.84 11.40
CA GLN A 149 23.90 -4.22 11.77
C GLN A 149 23.81 -2.70 11.68
N THR A 150 23.15 -2.19 10.64
CA THR A 150 22.91 -0.75 10.44
C THR A 150 21.44 -0.49 10.11
N ILE A 151 20.95 0.71 10.46
CA ILE A 151 19.57 1.11 10.15
C ILE A 151 19.30 1.15 8.63
N HIS A 152 20.33 1.38 7.81
CA HIS A 152 20.20 1.41 6.35
C HIS A 152 19.80 0.07 5.74
N GLN A 153 20.15 -1.05 6.38
CA GLN A 153 19.67 -2.37 5.95
C GLN A 153 18.15 -2.49 6.11
N TRP A 154 17.59 -1.87 7.15
CA TRP A 154 16.15 -1.83 7.36
C TRP A 154 15.44 -1.00 6.27
N PHE A 155 16.06 0.09 5.79
CA PHE A 155 15.50 0.92 4.72
C PHE A 155 15.39 0.19 3.37
N LYS A 156 16.34 -0.70 3.07
CA LYS A 156 16.42 -1.45 1.80
C LYS A 156 15.37 -2.56 1.65
N ALA A 157 14.41 -2.65 2.56
CA ALA A 157 13.38 -3.67 2.48
C ALA A 157 12.55 -3.52 1.17
N PRO A 158 12.14 -4.64 0.53
CA PRO A 158 11.40 -4.63 -0.73
C PRO A 158 10.13 -3.77 -0.74
N ILE A 159 9.50 -3.60 0.42
CA ILE A 159 8.24 -2.87 0.57
C ILE A 159 8.39 -1.81 1.66
N GLY A 160 7.95 -0.59 1.34
CA GLY A 160 7.81 0.50 2.30
C GLY A 160 9.13 1.16 2.72
N GLY A 161 10.18 1.14 1.88
CA GLY A 161 11.44 1.85 2.17
C GLY A 161 11.22 3.34 2.51
N TRP A 162 10.34 4.01 1.76
CA TRP A 162 9.94 5.40 2.00
C TRP A 162 9.29 5.60 3.38
N LEU A 163 8.46 4.65 3.82
CA LEU A 163 7.78 4.70 5.12
C LEU A 163 8.81 4.58 6.26
N ARG A 164 9.78 3.68 6.10
CA ARG A 164 10.84 3.47 7.10
C ARG A 164 11.73 4.68 7.24
N VAL A 165 12.07 5.31 6.12
CA VAL A 165 12.79 6.58 6.09
C VAL A 165 11.98 7.66 6.78
N TYR A 166 10.71 7.83 6.42
CA TYR A 166 9.81 8.78 7.07
C TYR A 166 9.80 8.60 8.59
N LEU A 167 9.64 7.35 9.05
CA LEU A 167 9.59 7.02 10.47
C LEU A 167 10.92 7.26 11.22
N LYS A 168 12.05 7.33 10.50
CA LYS A 168 13.38 7.51 11.11
C LYS A 168 13.86 8.96 11.08
N VAL A 169 13.56 9.68 10.01
CA VAL A 169 14.12 11.01 9.76
C VAL A 169 13.32 12.11 10.43
N PHE A 170 12.00 11.95 10.60
CA PHE A 170 11.17 12.97 11.24
C PHE A 170 11.12 12.78 12.76
N ASN A 171 11.50 13.81 13.51
CA ASN A 171 11.36 13.80 14.97
C ASN A 171 9.91 13.97 15.42
N VAL A 172 9.12 14.72 14.65
CA VAL A 172 7.67 14.87 14.82
C VAL A 172 7.01 14.37 13.56
N GLN A 173 6.22 13.31 13.70
CA GLN A 173 5.66 12.56 12.58
C GLN A 173 4.17 12.30 12.77
N THR A 174 3.47 12.06 11.68
CA THR A 174 2.06 11.64 11.71
C THR A 174 1.96 10.21 11.21
N VAL A 175 1.26 9.38 11.98
CA VAL A 175 1.03 7.97 11.65
C VAL A 175 -0.47 7.74 11.53
N SER A 176 -0.91 7.32 10.35
CA SER A 176 -2.27 6.85 10.08
C SER A 176 -2.32 5.33 10.02
N SER A 177 -3.45 4.75 10.42
CA SER A 177 -3.70 3.32 10.26
C SER A 177 -3.99 2.94 8.79
N ASP A 178 -4.46 3.89 7.98
CA ASP A 178 -4.65 3.69 6.54
C ASP A 178 -3.34 3.93 5.78
N MET A 179 -2.87 2.90 5.06
CA MET A 179 -1.62 2.97 4.30
C MET A 179 -1.71 3.94 3.11
N ALA A 180 -2.88 4.11 2.49
CA ALA A 180 -3.04 5.06 1.40
C ALA A 180 -2.93 6.50 1.91
N GLN A 181 -3.56 6.79 3.06
CA GLN A 181 -3.40 8.07 3.74
C GLN A 181 -1.96 8.27 4.23
N GLN A 182 -1.33 7.26 4.82
CA GLN A 182 0.06 7.33 5.26
C GLN A 182 1.00 7.67 4.09
N LYS A 183 0.79 7.06 2.92
CA LYS A 183 1.57 7.36 1.72
C LYS A 183 1.44 8.83 1.33
N ARG A 184 0.23 9.40 1.37
CA ARG A 184 0.01 10.84 1.09
C ARG A 184 0.71 11.73 2.11
N ILE A 185 0.61 11.41 3.40
CA ILE A 185 1.32 12.14 4.46
C ILE A 185 2.83 12.14 4.18
N CYS A 186 3.40 10.99 3.83
CA CYS A 186 4.82 10.90 3.49
C CYS A 186 5.16 11.70 2.24
N LEU A 187 4.34 11.64 1.19
CA LEU A 187 4.51 12.45 -0.02
C LEU A 187 4.54 13.94 0.33
N ASP A 188 3.49 14.45 0.98
CA ASP A 188 3.37 15.87 1.32
C ASP A 188 4.53 16.34 2.22
N SER A 189 4.93 15.52 3.19
CA SER A 189 6.03 15.86 4.11
C SER A 189 7.38 15.94 3.39
N PHE A 190 7.68 14.96 2.52
CA PHE A 190 8.92 15.03 1.74
C PHE A 190 8.84 16.16 0.72
N ASP A 191 7.71 16.32 0.03
CA ASP A 191 7.50 17.35 -0.98
C ASP A 191 7.72 18.76 -0.39
N GLN A 192 7.22 19.02 0.82
CA GLN A 192 7.46 20.27 1.53
C GLN A 192 8.95 20.56 1.75
N ILE A 193 9.71 19.52 2.13
CA ILE A 193 11.17 19.64 2.30
C ILE A 193 11.82 19.92 0.95
N PHE A 194 11.59 19.09 -0.06
CA PHE A 194 12.30 19.21 -1.33
C PHE A 194 11.94 20.47 -2.14
N ARG A 195 10.74 21.04 -1.98
CA ARG A 195 10.39 22.35 -2.57
C ARG A 195 11.17 23.52 -2.00
N SER A 196 11.60 23.41 -0.75
CA SER A 196 12.26 24.48 -0.02
C SER A 196 13.76 24.53 -0.25
N ILE A 197 14.33 23.46 -0.81
CA ILE A 197 15.75 23.34 -1.04
C ILE A 197 16.02 23.79 -2.47
N ASP A 198 16.81 24.84 -2.62
CA ASP A 198 17.48 25.09 -3.89
C ASP A 198 18.75 24.24 -3.94
N LEU A 199 18.61 23.05 -4.50
CA LEU A 199 19.72 22.12 -4.68
C LEU A 199 20.65 22.59 -5.81
N SER A 200 20.32 23.63 -6.58
CA SER A 200 21.12 24.08 -7.74
C SER A 200 22.29 25.01 -7.37
N ASP A 201 22.28 25.59 -6.18
CA ASP A 201 23.32 26.49 -5.70
C ASP A 201 24.49 25.72 -5.08
N TYR A 202 25.41 25.20 -5.91
CA TYR A 202 26.83 24.83 -5.64
C TYR A 202 27.24 24.15 -4.30
N ASN A 203 26.30 23.72 -3.47
CA ASN A 203 26.57 23.19 -2.16
C ASN A 203 26.73 21.69 -2.26
N THR A 204 27.74 21.16 -1.59
CA THR A 204 27.91 19.70 -1.50
C THR A 204 26.65 19.09 -0.88
N PRO A 205 26.21 17.88 -1.32
CA PRO A 205 25.01 17.23 -0.79
C PRO A 205 24.91 17.17 0.74
N ALA A 206 26.06 17.13 1.42
CA ALA A 206 26.15 17.15 2.88
C ALA A 206 25.72 18.48 3.53
N TRP A 207 26.00 19.63 2.88
CA TRP A 207 25.60 20.94 3.40
C TRP A 207 24.09 21.14 3.25
N ASP A 208 23.50 20.73 2.12
CA ASP A 208 22.05 20.79 1.89
C ASP A 208 21.30 19.92 2.91
N ILE A 209 21.78 18.70 3.15
CA ILE A 209 21.19 17.80 4.15
C ILE A 209 21.28 18.40 5.56
N SER A 210 22.41 19.02 5.92
CA SER A 210 22.56 19.69 7.22
C SER A 210 21.60 20.87 7.35
N HIS A 211 21.47 21.70 6.30
CA HIS A 211 20.53 22.81 6.27
C HIS A 211 19.08 22.32 6.44
N VAL A 212 18.67 21.30 5.70
CA VAL A 212 17.35 20.67 5.81
C VAL A 212 17.08 20.16 7.22
N ASN A 213 18.04 19.44 7.79
CA ASN A 213 17.91 18.87 9.13
C ASN A 213 17.71 19.95 10.20
N ASN A 214 18.43 21.06 10.10
CA ASN A 214 18.29 22.18 11.02
C ASN A 214 16.95 22.93 10.83
N THR A 215 16.54 23.16 9.58
CA THR A 215 15.32 23.92 9.26
C THR A 215 14.04 23.14 9.59
N TYR A 216 14.01 21.85 9.26
CA TYR A 216 12.81 20.99 9.41
C TYR A 216 12.85 20.09 10.65
N MET A 217 13.90 20.19 11.47
CA MET A 217 14.14 19.32 12.63
C MET A 217 14.10 17.83 12.25
N THR A 218 14.78 17.49 11.16
CA THR A 218 14.89 16.13 10.64
C THR A 218 16.30 15.55 10.84
N ASN A 219 16.45 14.25 10.58
CA ASN A 219 17.72 13.53 10.68
C ASN A 219 18.03 12.76 9.39
N PHE A 220 17.97 13.44 8.24
CA PHE A 220 18.39 12.85 6.97
C PHE A 220 19.90 12.61 6.95
N ASP A 221 20.27 11.52 6.30
CA ASP A 221 21.59 11.19 5.81
C ASP A 221 21.51 10.96 4.29
N ASP A 222 22.64 10.79 3.61
CA ASP A 222 22.67 10.65 2.15
C ASP A 222 21.74 9.55 1.64
N ILE A 223 21.67 8.41 2.35
CA ILE A 223 20.88 7.24 1.93
C ILE A 223 19.39 7.53 2.08
N SER A 224 18.98 8.03 3.24
CA SER A 224 17.57 8.34 3.52
C SER A 224 17.07 9.51 2.66
N PHE A 225 17.92 10.51 2.41
CA PHE A 225 17.61 11.63 1.52
C PHE A 225 17.35 11.13 0.10
N MET A 226 18.24 10.27 -0.43
CA MET A 226 18.07 9.70 -1.78
C MET A 226 16.86 8.77 -1.89
N ILE A 227 16.51 8.03 -0.83
CA ILE A 227 15.28 7.21 -0.83
C ILE A 227 14.03 8.10 -0.87
N ALA A 228 14.00 9.20 -0.12
CA ALA A 228 12.91 10.16 -0.14
C ALA A 228 12.77 10.84 -1.51
N TYR A 229 13.90 11.27 -2.11
CA TYR A 229 13.94 11.82 -3.45
C TYR A 229 13.37 10.86 -4.50
N ARG A 230 13.86 9.61 -4.53
CA ARG A 230 13.38 8.60 -5.50
C ARG A 230 11.90 8.28 -5.30
N PHE A 231 11.44 8.29 -4.05
CA PHE A 231 10.03 8.12 -3.75
C PHE A 231 9.20 9.25 -4.36
N LEU A 232 9.59 10.52 -4.18
CA LEU A 232 8.93 11.66 -4.82
C LEU A 232 8.93 11.55 -6.34
N GLU A 233 10.08 11.23 -6.94
CA GLU A 233 10.24 11.07 -8.39
C GLU A 233 9.31 9.98 -8.94
N SER A 234 9.23 8.83 -8.27
CA SER A 234 8.34 7.73 -8.66
C SER A 234 6.84 8.08 -8.56
N ASN A 235 6.49 9.12 -7.83
CA ASN A 235 5.12 9.63 -7.70
C ASN A 235 4.90 10.93 -8.50
N GLY A 236 5.84 11.30 -9.39
CA GLY A 236 5.67 12.41 -10.34
C GLY A 236 6.19 13.76 -9.86
N HIS A 237 6.83 13.83 -8.69
CA HIS A 237 7.41 15.06 -8.15
C HIS A 237 8.92 15.09 -8.45
N LYS A 238 9.35 16.00 -9.31
CA LYS A 238 10.75 16.12 -9.73
C LYS A 238 11.35 17.41 -9.19
N TYR A 239 12.52 17.26 -8.59
CA TYR A 239 13.34 18.36 -8.07
C TYR A 239 14.70 18.27 -8.74
N ASN A 240 15.26 19.39 -9.15
CA ASN A 240 16.62 19.40 -9.69
C ASN A 240 17.57 19.13 -8.53
N LEU A 241 18.18 17.96 -8.46
CA LEU A 241 19.39 17.80 -7.67
C LEU A 241 20.46 18.64 -8.38
N GLY A 242 21.16 19.51 -7.66
CA GLY A 242 22.29 20.23 -8.21
C GLY A 242 23.19 19.25 -8.93
N GLU A 243 23.63 19.63 -10.13
CA GLU A 243 24.75 18.93 -10.72
C GLU A 243 25.87 19.08 -9.71
N VAL A 244 26.22 17.99 -9.04
CA VAL A 244 27.58 17.85 -8.55
C VAL A 244 28.39 17.94 -9.83
N GLU A 245 28.87 19.13 -10.18
CA GLU A 245 30.08 19.25 -10.96
C GLU A 245 31.05 18.39 -10.18
N ILE A 246 31.20 17.13 -10.61
CA ILE A 246 32.35 16.32 -10.29
C ILE A 246 33.47 17.14 -10.90
N LEU A 247 33.97 18.08 -10.09
CA LEU A 247 34.90 19.14 -10.42
C LEU A 247 36.07 18.45 -11.10
N LYS A 248 36.00 18.36 -12.43
CA LYS A 248 37.03 17.92 -13.36
C LYS A 248 38.07 16.99 -12.74
N THR A 249 37.64 15.97 -11.99
CA THR A 249 38.58 15.13 -11.26
C THR A 249 39.28 14.24 -12.26
N ASP A 250 38.60 13.92 -13.37
CA ASP A 250 39.20 13.31 -14.55
C ASP A 250 40.24 14.21 -15.23
N ASP A 251 40.11 15.55 -15.19
CA ASP A 251 41.07 16.49 -15.79
C ASP A 251 42.30 16.69 -14.88
N GLU A 252 42.13 16.72 -13.56
CA GLU A 252 43.25 16.75 -12.61
C GLU A 252 43.96 15.40 -12.49
N LEU A 253 43.24 14.29 -12.47
CA LEU A 253 43.82 12.94 -12.44
C LEU A 253 44.51 12.61 -13.77
N SER A 254 43.98 13.06 -14.90
CA SER A 254 44.67 12.94 -16.19
C SER A 254 45.88 13.87 -16.30
N LYS A 255 45.83 15.10 -15.76
CA LYS A 255 47.01 15.98 -15.64
C LYS A 255 48.08 15.39 -14.72
N LEU A 256 47.70 14.82 -13.58
CA LEU A 256 48.60 14.14 -12.65
C LEU A 256 49.19 12.89 -13.28
N ARG A 257 48.38 12.08 -13.97
CA ARG A 257 48.84 10.91 -14.72
C ARG A 257 49.83 11.31 -15.81
N LYS A 258 49.51 12.35 -16.59
CA LYS A 258 50.40 12.87 -17.63
C LYS A 258 51.72 13.36 -17.05
N LYS A 259 51.69 14.04 -15.90
CA LYS A 259 52.90 14.50 -15.20
C LYS A 259 53.74 13.32 -14.69
N TYR A 260 53.10 12.27 -14.18
CA TYR A 260 53.78 11.05 -13.74
C TYR A 260 54.38 10.26 -14.92
N ASP A 261 53.66 10.19 -16.04
CA ASP A 261 54.12 9.55 -17.27
C ASP A 261 55.29 10.33 -17.90
N GLU A 262 55.29 11.67 -17.83
CA GLU A 262 56.38 12.54 -18.25
C GLU A 262 57.62 12.42 -17.32
N GLU A 263 57.42 12.33 -16.00
CA GLU A 263 58.49 12.09 -15.03
C GLU A 263 59.08 10.66 -15.13
N ALA A 264 58.25 9.66 -15.45
CA ALA A 264 58.69 8.29 -15.68
C ALA A 264 59.45 8.11 -17.01
N GLN A 265 59.12 8.90 -18.03
CA GLN A 265 59.87 8.94 -19.31
C GLN A 265 61.13 9.82 -19.23
N GLY A 266 61.21 10.71 -18.24
CA GLY A 266 62.37 11.56 -17.97
C GLY A 266 63.46 10.90 -17.12
N MET A 267 63.26 9.69 -16.61
CA MET A 267 64.31 8.92 -15.94
C MET A 267 65.06 8.04 -16.95
N PRO A 268 66.27 8.42 -17.38
CA PRO A 268 67.15 7.48 -18.08
C PRO A 268 67.47 6.33 -17.12
N GLY A 269 67.43 5.10 -17.65
CA GLY A 269 67.95 3.96 -16.91
C GLY A 269 69.44 4.19 -16.61
N ILE A 270 69.79 3.93 -15.33
CA ILE A 270 71.14 3.89 -14.73
C ILE A 270 71.74 5.25 -14.40
#